data_AF-A0A354ZFL3-F1
#
_entry.id   AF-A0A354ZFL3-F1
#
_cell.length_a   1.000
_cell.length_b   1.000
_cell.length_c   1.000
_cell.angle_alpha   90.00
_cell.angle_beta   90.00
_cell.angle_gamma   90.00
#
_symmetry.space_group_name_H-M   'P 1'
#
loop_
_entity.id
_entity.type
_entity.pdbx_description
1 polymer ?
#
loop_
_entity_poly.entity_id
_entity_poly.type
_entity_poly.pdbx_seq_one_letter_code
_entity_poly.pdbx_strand_id
1 'polypeptide(L)'
;ATIPVSVTVLDQETGREKTVSMLVAPEESLVAGIFGSGALAAFDGALDRVGGGTAYVELSVKLDGRDAYERRDTFWSGSDVAGGSVSDAFDTVGLIANSAAERATIEGITLKARVGPDRRTAVIEKARVLQKTVRPGDQVDVEVTLRVFRGPRVTQVLSLVMPDDIGSGMVSLMVRGGSVSFEDDVDSWAKPVEELLYMDVDDMLAELGSRPLGNDIVLELEPYLLEEPSVDMGSPVDSELHRDGVSGRDSKDKASDKDKAKESAPSGGDSQADADALFSEPVSVRAQTEWVIQGIKWLTVDIEAETDVETEVETEEPDSADA
;
A
#
# COMPACT_ATOMS: atom_id res chain seq x y z
N ALA A 1 3.99 15.78 -34.39
CA ALA A 1 2.78 14.98 -34.11
C ALA A 1 2.07 15.58 -32.90
N THR A 2 0.80 15.26 -32.66
CA THR A 2 0.05 15.67 -31.45
C THR A 2 -0.57 14.44 -30.81
N ILE A 3 -0.66 14.44 -29.49
CA ILE A 3 -1.24 13.36 -28.69
C ILE A 3 -2.74 13.61 -28.53
N PRO A 4 -3.63 12.76 -29.06
CA PRO A 4 -5.06 12.82 -28.76
C PRO A 4 -5.32 12.41 -27.30
N VAL A 5 -6.02 13.27 -26.58
CA VAL A 5 -6.48 13.02 -25.21
C VAL A 5 -8.00 13.12 -25.17
N SER A 6 -8.65 12.13 -24.56
CA SER A 6 -10.10 12.12 -24.37
C SER A 6 -10.46 11.76 -22.94
N VAL A 7 -11.24 12.61 -22.28
CA VAL A 7 -11.75 12.38 -20.93
C VAL A 7 -13.26 12.42 -20.97
N THR A 8 -13.90 11.34 -20.53
CA THR A 8 -15.36 11.20 -20.47
C THR A 8 -15.80 10.94 -19.03
N VAL A 9 -16.68 11.78 -18.50
CA VAL A 9 -17.22 11.65 -17.14
C VAL A 9 -18.73 11.54 -17.21
N LEU A 10 -19.28 10.52 -16.56
CA LEU A 10 -20.71 10.29 -16.37
C LEU A 10 -21.07 10.50 -14.91
N ASP A 11 -21.93 11.47 -14.62
CA ASP A 11 -22.63 11.58 -13.35
C ASP A 11 -23.78 10.57 -13.32
N GLN A 12 -23.68 9.57 -12.44
CA GLN A 12 -24.67 8.51 -12.30
C GLN A 12 -25.96 8.97 -11.62
N GLU A 13 -25.96 10.10 -10.90
CA GLU A 13 -27.16 10.65 -10.26
C GLU A 13 -28.04 11.39 -11.27
N THR A 14 -27.44 12.29 -12.05
CA THR A 14 -28.18 13.12 -13.01
C THR A 14 -28.25 12.52 -14.41
N GLY A 15 -27.40 11.54 -14.72
CA GLY A 15 -27.21 10.99 -16.06
C GLY A 15 -26.48 11.94 -17.00
N ARG A 16 -25.94 13.07 -16.50
CA ARG A 16 -25.17 14.02 -17.31
C ARG A 16 -23.83 13.41 -17.66
N GLU A 17 -23.49 13.45 -18.95
CA GLU A 17 -22.21 13.01 -19.47
C GLU A 17 -21.47 14.20 -20.09
N LYS A 18 -20.18 14.33 -19.75
CA LYS A 18 -19.30 15.34 -20.35
C LYS A 18 -18.08 14.64 -20.93
N THR A 19 -17.80 14.92 -22.20
CA THR A 19 -16.54 14.57 -22.84
C THR A 19 -15.74 15.83 -23.14
N VAL A 20 -14.45 15.80 -22.80
CA VAL A 20 -13.44 16.80 -23.16
C VAL A 20 -12.40 16.10 -24.03
N SER A 21 -12.16 16.64 -25.23
CA SER A 21 -11.15 16.14 -26.16
C SER A 21 -10.12 17.22 -26.43
N MET A 22 -8.84 16.84 -26.42
CA MET A 22 -7.71 17.74 -26.57
C MET A 22 -6.68 17.13 -27.52
N LEU A 23 -5.92 18.00 -28.21
CA LEU A 23 -4.72 17.62 -28.92
C LEU A 23 -3.54 18.27 -28.21
N VAL A 24 -2.66 17.45 -27.64
CA VAL A 24 -1.56 17.89 -26.79
C VAL A 24 -0.26 17.81 -27.58
N ALA A 25 0.59 18.85 -27.48
CA ALA A 25 1.94 18.75 -28.01
C ALA A 25 2.71 17.67 -27.21
N PRO A 26 3.52 16.82 -27.86
CA PRO A 26 4.28 15.75 -27.21
C PRO A 26 5.52 16.32 -26.48
N GLU A 27 5.28 17.29 -25.61
CA GLU A 27 6.29 17.91 -24.75
C GLU A 27 6.07 17.41 -23.32
N GLU A 28 7.10 16.82 -22.73
CA GLU A 28 7.09 16.13 -21.43
C GLU A 28 6.47 17.02 -20.32
N SER A 29 6.79 18.32 -20.35
CA SER A 29 6.29 19.34 -19.42
C SER A 29 4.80 19.71 -19.59
N LEU A 30 4.17 19.34 -20.71
CA LEU A 30 2.80 19.73 -21.05
C LEU A 30 1.80 18.59 -20.94
N VAL A 31 2.22 17.33 -21.19
CA VAL A 31 1.30 16.20 -21.32
C VAL A 31 0.43 16.00 -20.08
N ALA A 32 1.05 15.85 -18.90
CA ALA A 32 0.32 15.63 -17.65
C ALA A 32 -0.52 16.84 -17.24
N GLY A 33 0.04 18.07 -17.34
CA GLY A 33 -0.66 19.30 -16.97
C GLY A 33 -1.93 19.54 -17.79
N ILE A 34 -1.86 19.35 -19.11
CA ILE A 34 -3.02 19.52 -20.00
C ILE A 34 -4.01 18.37 -19.80
N PHE A 35 -3.53 17.13 -19.65
CA PHE A 35 -4.39 15.99 -19.33
C PHE A 35 -5.19 16.22 -18.03
N GLY A 36 -4.51 16.56 -16.93
CA GLY A 36 -5.15 16.80 -15.63
C GLY A 36 -6.15 17.96 -15.67
N SER A 37 -5.80 19.06 -16.35
CA SER A 37 -6.71 20.20 -16.52
C SER A 37 -7.97 19.82 -17.31
N GLY A 38 -7.82 19.04 -18.39
CA GLY A 38 -8.96 18.55 -19.16
C GLY A 38 -9.78 17.50 -18.43
N ALA A 39 -9.16 16.68 -17.60
CA ALA A 39 -9.84 15.74 -16.72
C ALA A 39 -10.73 16.49 -15.72
N LEU A 40 -10.17 17.44 -14.96
CA LEU A 40 -10.93 18.27 -14.03
C LEU A 40 -12.07 19.03 -14.72
N ALA A 41 -11.83 19.61 -15.90
CA ALA A 41 -12.87 20.30 -16.67
C ALA A 41 -14.02 19.35 -17.11
N ALA A 42 -13.73 18.08 -17.40
CA ALA A 42 -14.74 17.08 -17.69
C ALA A 42 -15.56 16.72 -16.43
N PHE A 43 -14.89 16.54 -15.29
CA PHE A 43 -15.53 16.30 -13.99
C PHE A 43 -16.42 17.47 -13.59
N ASP A 44 -15.91 18.70 -13.59
CA ASP A 44 -16.67 19.90 -13.24
C ASP A 44 -17.89 20.07 -14.16
N GLY A 45 -17.71 19.84 -15.46
CA GLY A 45 -18.79 19.93 -16.44
C GLY A 45 -19.86 18.85 -16.31
N ALA A 46 -19.49 17.65 -15.88
CA ALA A 46 -20.43 16.54 -15.66
C ALA A 46 -21.15 16.65 -14.30
N LEU A 47 -20.42 16.96 -13.23
CA LEU A 47 -20.93 16.95 -11.86
C LEU A 47 -21.69 18.23 -11.49
N ASP A 48 -21.30 19.40 -12.02
CA ASP A 48 -21.90 20.70 -11.69
C ASP A 48 -21.92 21.00 -10.18
N ARG A 49 -20.97 20.40 -9.44
CA ARG A 49 -20.79 20.55 -7.99
C ARG A 49 -19.37 20.19 -7.57
N VAL A 50 -18.96 20.74 -6.43
CA VAL A 50 -17.85 20.21 -5.63
C VAL A 50 -18.46 19.44 -4.46
N GLY A 51 -18.00 18.22 -4.24
CA GLY A 51 -18.50 17.42 -3.12
C GLY A 51 -17.96 16.00 -3.13
N GLY A 52 -18.26 15.29 -2.04
CA GLY A 52 -17.93 13.88 -1.92
C GLY A 52 -18.69 12.98 -2.91
N GLY A 53 -18.28 11.73 -2.94
CA GLY A 53 -18.84 10.70 -3.81
C GLY A 53 -17.89 9.52 -3.98
N THR A 54 -18.32 8.57 -4.80
CA THR A 54 -17.50 7.44 -5.27
C THR A 54 -17.30 7.58 -6.78
N ALA A 55 -16.07 7.41 -7.26
CA ALA A 55 -15.76 7.40 -8.69
C ALA A 55 -15.14 6.07 -9.10
N TYR A 56 -15.61 5.52 -10.21
CA TYR A 56 -14.98 4.41 -10.93
C TYR A 56 -14.24 5.00 -12.10
N VAL A 57 -12.91 4.86 -12.14
CA VAL A 57 -12.04 5.46 -13.15
C VAL A 57 -11.34 4.38 -13.94
N GLU A 58 -11.33 4.53 -15.26
CA GLU A 58 -10.64 3.69 -16.22
C GLU A 58 -9.67 4.55 -17.02
N LEU A 59 -8.37 4.34 -16.82
CA LEU A 59 -7.29 5.00 -17.55
C LEU A 59 -6.73 4.04 -18.61
N SER A 60 -6.48 4.57 -19.81
CA SER A 60 -5.74 3.90 -20.87
C SER A 60 -4.71 4.87 -21.48
N VAL A 61 -3.44 4.48 -21.49
CA VAL A 61 -2.33 5.23 -22.09
C VAL A 61 -1.71 4.37 -23.20
N LYS A 62 -1.84 4.82 -24.44
CA LYS A 62 -1.25 4.16 -25.61
C LYS A 62 0.17 4.66 -25.81
N LEU A 63 1.09 3.74 -26.05
CA LEU A 63 2.52 3.99 -26.19
C LEU A 63 3.01 3.41 -27.52
N ASP A 64 3.93 4.11 -28.18
CA ASP A 64 4.57 3.60 -29.40
C ASP A 64 5.42 2.36 -29.07
N GLY A 65 5.36 1.36 -29.95
CA GLY A 65 6.13 0.13 -29.83
C GLY A 65 5.81 -0.79 -28.64
N ARG A 66 4.75 -0.50 -27.87
CA ARG A 66 4.43 -1.16 -26.60
C ARG A 66 2.92 -1.40 -26.45
N ASP A 67 2.53 -2.31 -25.56
CA ASP A 67 1.12 -2.48 -25.19
C ASP A 67 0.61 -1.26 -24.42
N ALA A 68 -0.69 -0.99 -24.54
CA ALA A 68 -1.32 0.11 -23.81
C ALA A 68 -1.35 -0.19 -22.30
N TYR A 69 -0.98 0.79 -21.49
CA TYR A 69 -1.18 0.72 -20.05
C TYR A 69 -2.65 0.95 -19.74
N GLU A 70 -3.30 -0.01 -19.07
CA GLU A 70 -4.68 0.09 -18.62
C GLU A 70 -4.78 -0.06 -17.10
N ARG A 71 -5.50 0.85 -16.44
CA ARG A 71 -5.79 0.75 -15.00
C ARG A 71 -7.24 1.10 -14.72
N ARG A 72 -7.90 0.28 -13.88
CA ARG A 72 -9.28 0.50 -13.44
C ARG A 72 -9.32 0.51 -11.93
N ASP A 73 -9.79 1.59 -11.35
CA ASP A 73 -9.75 1.79 -9.90
C ASP A 73 -11.02 2.49 -9.39
N THR A 74 -11.29 2.34 -8.09
CA THR A 74 -12.44 2.94 -7.41
C THR A 74 -11.96 3.85 -6.29
N PHE A 75 -12.40 5.10 -6.36
CA PHE A 75 -12.03 6.16 -5.43
C PHE A 75 -13.23 6.60 -4.62
N TRP A 76 -13.01 6.96 -3.35
CA TRP A 76 -14.00 7.64 -2.54
C TRP A 76 -13.39 8.87 -1.91
N SER A 77 -14.15 9.96 -1.90
CA SER A 77 -13.80 11.17 -1.18
C SER A 77 -15.01 11.73 -0.44
N GLY A 78 -14.78 12.25 0.76
CA GLY A 78 -15.81 12.92 1.56
C GLY A 78 -16.04 14.38 1.16
N SER A 79 -15.08 15.00 0.46
CA SER A 79 -15.05 16.44 0.18
C SER A 79 -15.00 16.77 -1.31
N ASP A 80 -14.15 16.07 -2.05
CA ASP A 80 -13.93 16.30 -3.48
C ASP A 80 -13.56 14.98 -4.17
N VAL A 81 -14.56 14.37 -4.82
CA VAL A 81 -14.37 13.13 -5.58
C VAL A 81 -13.65 13.39 -6.92
N ALA A 82 -13.73 14.59 -7.49
CA ALA A 82 -13.08 14.90 -8.75
C ALA A 82 -11.57 14.95 -8.57
N GLY A 83 -11.08 15.76 -7.62
CA GLY A 83 -9.65 15.85 -7.31
C GLY A 83 -9.05 14.51 -6.92
N GLY A 84 -9.69 13.80 -5.97
CA GLY A 84 -9.18 12.54 -5.44
C GLY A 84 -9.20 11.36 -6.41
N SER A 85 -9.93 11.44 -7.53
CA SER A 85 -10.00 10.36 -8.53
C SER A 85 -9.15 10.62 -9.78
N VAL A 86 -8.67 11.85 -9.95
CA VAL A 86 -7.78 12.24 -11.06
C VAL A 86 -6.31 12.14 -10.67
N SER A 87 -5.97 12.26 -9.37
CA SER A 87 -4.58 12.27 -8.87
C SER A 87 -3.74 11.12 -9.44
N ASP A 88 -4.20 9.88 -9.26
CA ASP A 88 -3.43 8.70 -9.63
C ASP A 88 -3.19 8.62 -11.14
N ALA A 89 -4.21 9.00 -11.92
CA ALA A 89 -4.09 9.04 -13.37
C ALA A 89 -3.15 10.17 -13.83
N PHE A 90 -3.19 11.32 -13.15
CA PHE A 90 -2.29 12.44 -13.42
C PHE A 90 -0.84 12.07 -13.13
N ASP A 91 -0.57 11.49 -11.97
CA ASP A 91 0.77 11.06 -11.56
C ASP A 91 1.31 9.97 -12.50
N THR A 92 0.47 9.00 -12.87
CA THR A 92 0.81 7.95 -13.84
C THR A 92 1.21 8.54 -15.20
N VAL A 93 0.39 9.44 -15.75
CA VAL A 93 0.70 10.10 -17.03
C VAL A 93 1.97 10.95 -16.91
N GLY A 94 2.17 11.60 -15.76
CA GLY A 94 3.39 12.35 -15.45
C GLY A 94 4.64 11.50 -15.47
N LEU A 95 4.63 10.36 -14.77
CA LEU A 95 5.73 9.39 -14.72
C LEU A 95 6.08 8.87 -16.12
N ILE A 96 5.07 8.43 -16.89
CA ILE A 96 5.27 7.93 -18.25
C ILE A 96 5.88 9.01 -19.15
N ALA A 97 5.33 10.23 -19.12
CA ALA A 97 5.80 11.32 -19.97
C ALA A 97 7.21 11.81 -19.60
N ASN A 98 7.65 11.62 -18.36
CA ASN A 98 8.93 12.12 -17.84
C ASN A 98 9.92 11.00 -17.52
N SER A 99 9.73 9.79 -18.05
CA SER A 99 10.69 8.69 -17.86
C SER A 99 12.10 9.13 -18.26
N ALA A 100 13.05 8.93 -17.35
CA ALA A 100 14.46 9.24 -17.53
C ALA A 100 15.22 8.11 -18.23
N ALA A 101 14.71 6.88 -18.20
CA ALA A 101 15.30 5.73 -18.88
C ALA A 101 15.21 5.86 -20.40
N GLU A 102 14.03 6.24 -20.91
CA GLU A 102 13.82 6.52 -22.33
C GLU A 102 12.65 7.49 -22.56
N ARG A 103 12.59 8.07 -23.77
CA ARG A 103 11.43 8.85 -24.21
C ARG A 103 10.28 7.94 -24.61
N ALA A 104 9.44 7.60 -23.64
CA ALA A 104 8.19 6.88 -23.87
C ALA A 104 7.24 7.73 -24.75
N THR A 105 7.10 7.36 -26.02
CA THR A 105 6.26 8.11 -26.96
C THR A 105 4.79 7.78 -26.72
N ILE A 106 4.06 8.69 -26.07
CA ILE A 106 2.62 8.54 -25.87
C ILE A 106 1.86 8.86 -27.17
N GLU A 107 1.08 7.89 -27.64
CA GLU A 107 0.25 8.02 -28.85
C GLU A 107 -1.19 8.44 -28.55
N GLY A 108 -1.65 8.29 -27.31
CA GLY A 108 -2.97 8.74 -26.90
C GLY A 108 -3.30 8.43 -25.45
N ILE A 109 -4.17 9.24 -24.85
CA ILE A 109 -4.61 9.07 -23.46
C ILE A 109 -6.14 9.07 -23.44
N THR A 110 -6.73 8.08 -22.79
CA THR A 110 -8.18 8.01 -22.57
C THR A 110 -8.46 7.83 -21.08
N LEU A 111 -9.32 8.67 -20.52
CA LEU A 111 -9.87 8.48 -19.17
C LEU A 111 -11.39 8.42 -19.25
N LYS A 112 -11.98 7.41 -18.62
CA LYS A 112 -13.43 7.31 -18.42
C LYS A 112 -13.72 7.25 -16.94
N ALA A 113 -14.66 8.05 -16.48
CA ALA A 113 -15.11 8.04 -15.09
C ALA A 113 -16.62 7.91 -14.98
N ARG A 114 -17.07 7.13 -14.01
CA ARG A 114 -18.47 7.07 -13.57
C ARG A 114 -18.51 7.48 -12.11
N VAL A 115 -19.29 8.51 -11.80
CA VAL A 115 -19.30 9.12 -10.47
C VAL A 115 -20.70 9.08 -9.88
N GLY A 116 -20.81 8.61 -8.64
CA GLY A 116 -22.05 8.60 -7.86
C GLY A 116 -21.91 9.43 -6.58
N PRO A 117 -23.01 10.01 -6.05
CA PRO A 117 -23.02 10.71 -4.77
C PRO A 117 -22.97 9.75 -3.57
N ASP A 118 -23.16 8.45 -3.81
CA ASP A 118 -23.17 7.44 -2.77
C ASP A 118 -21.77 7.18 -2.20
N ARG A 119 -21.73 6.91 -0.90
CA ARG A 119 -20.52 6.48 -0.19
C ARG A 119 -20.42 4.96 -0.27
N ARG A 120 -19.59 4.44 -1.16
CA ARG A 120 -19.28 3.00 -1.28
C ARG A 120 -17.98 2.67 -0.59
N THR A 121 -18.00 2.72 0.73
CA THR A 121 -16.83 2.39 1.55
C THR A 121 -17.15 1.30 2.55
N ALA A 122 -16.14 0.51 2.89
CA ALA A 122 -16.17 -0.38 4.05
C ALA A 122 -14.91 -0.17 4.89
N VAL A 123 -15.06 -0.21 6.21
CA VAL A 123 -13.94 -0.10 7.14
C VAL A 123 -13.58 -1.50 7.64
N ILE A 124 -12.29 -1.82 7.74
CA ILE A 124 -11.83 -3.02 8.41
C ILE A 124 -12.17 -2.91 9.90
N GLU A 125 -13.23 -3.59 10.33
CA GLU A 125 -13.72 -3.56 11.71
C GLU A 125 -12.86 -4.46 12.59
N LYS A 126 -12.55 -5.66 12.09
CA LYS A 126 -11.78 -6.68 12.79
C LYS A 126 -11.03 -7.55 11.79
N ALA A 127 -9.83 -7.96 12.13
CA ALA A 127 -9.12 -9.05 11.46
C ALA A 127 -8.68 -10.07 12.52
N ARG A 128 -8.59 -11.35 12.16
CA ARG A 128 -8.06 -12.40 13.03
C ARG A 128 -7.41 -13.51 12.21
N VAL A 129 -6.31 -14.04 12.72
CA VAL A 129 -5.68 -15.24 12.15
C VAL A 129 -6.45 -16.47 12.63
N LEU A 130 -6.67 -17.43 11.72
CA LEU A 130 -7.34 -18.70 12.04
C LEU A 130 -6.35 -19.73 12.61
N GLN A 131 -5.11 -19.73 12.13
CA GLN A 131 -3.98 -20.53 12.59
C GLN A 131 -3.02 -19.63 13.40
N LYS A 132 -2.98 -19.79 14.73
CA LYS A 132 -2.09 -18.96 15.58
C LYS A 132 -0.62 -19.36 15.50
N THR A 133 -0.38 -20.60 15.08
CA THR A 133 0.94 -21.23 15.03
C THR A 133 1.03 -21.98 13.71
N VAL A 134 2.10 -21.75 12.94
CA VAL A 134 2.35 -22.35 11.62
C VAL A 134 3.84 -22.64 11.42
N ARG A 135 4.18 -23.42 10.41
CA ARG A 135 5.57 -23.70 10.00
C ARG A 135 5.96 -22.85 8.78
N PRO A 136 7.26 -22.73 8.47
CA PRO A 136 7.68 -22.23 7.16
C PRO A 136 6.99 -22.99 6.02
N GLY A 137 6.58 -22.29 4.97
CA GLY A 137 5.81 -22.85 3.85
C GLY A 137 4.31 -23.09 4.11
N ASP A 138 3.84 -22.99 5.36
CA ASP A 138 2.42 -23.18 5.66
C ASP A 138 1.56 -22.00 5.17
N GLN A 139 0.29 -22.31 4.88
CA GLN A 139 -0.72 -21.30 4.58
C GLN A 139 -1.39 -20.77 5.86
N VAL A 140 -1.39 -19.45 5.99
CA VAL A 140 -2.09 -18.71 7.05
C VAL A 140 -3.35 -18.08 6.50
N ASP A 141 -4.50 -18.41 7.10
CA ASP A 141 -5.77 -17.80 6.77
C ASP A 141 -6.11 -16.66 7.75
N VAL A 142 -6.40 -15.50 7.19
CA VAL A 142 -6.81 -14.31 7.93
C VAL A 142 -8.26 -13.98 7.60
N GLU A 143 -9.12 -14.06 8.62
CA GLU A 143 -10.51 -13.64 8.52
C GLU A 143 -10.64 -12.14 8.79
N VAL A 144 -11.10 -11.40 7.78
CA VAL A 144 -11.31 -9.95 7.80
C VAL A 144 -12.80 -9.64 7.81
N THR A 145 -13.27 -9.00 8.86
CA THR A 145 -14.65 -8.49 8.97
C THR A 145 -14.68 -7.01 8.60
N LEU A 146 -15.44 -6.71 7.56
CA LEU A 146 -15.71 -5.38 7.05
C LEU A 146 -17.02 -4.82 7.61
N ARG A 147 -16.98 -3.58 8.08
CA ARG A 147 -18.17 -2.78 8.38
C ARG A 147 -18.51 -1.89 7.19
N VAL A 148 -19.45 -2.34 6.37
CA VAL A 148 -19.95 -1.58 5.21
C VAL A 148 -20.72 -0.34 5.68
N PHE A 149 -20.50 0.80 5.04
CA PHE A 149 -21.23 2.03 5.34
C PHE A 149 -22.74 1.85 5.11
N ARG A 150 -23.53 1.93 6.19
CA ARG A 150 -24.98 1.69 6.19
C ARG A 150 -25.39 0.33 5.57
N GLY A 151 -24.49 -0.65 5.58
CA GLY A 151 -24.72 -1.98 5.03
C GLY A 151 -24.53 -3.09 6.07
N PRO A 152 -24.64 -4.36 5.65
CA PRO A 152 -24.34 -5.50 6.50
C PRO A 152 -22.84 -5.56 6.83
N ARG A 153 -22.50 -6.36 7.84
CA ARG A 153 -21.12 -6.82 8.00
C ARG A 153 -20.82 -7.88 6.96
N VAL A 154 -19.64 -7.83 6.38
CA VAL A 154 -19.17 -8.79 5.37
C VAL A 154 -17.85 -9.36 5.85
N THR A 155 -17.68 -10.67 5.74
CA THR A 155 -16.45 -11.35 6.15
C THR A 155 -15.78 -11.96 4.93
N GLN A 156 -14.48 -11.73 4.78
CA GLN A 156 -13.63 -12.30 3.75
C GLN A 156 -12.48 -13.06 4.41
N VAL A 157 -12.02 -14.13 3.79
CA VAL A 157 -10.83 -14.86 4.22
C VAL A 157 -9.77 -14.68 3.16
N LEU A 158 -8.60 -14.20 3.58
CA LEU A 158 -7.41 -14.08 2.75
C LEU A 158 -6.41 -15.15 3.21
N SER A 159 -5.72 -15.76 2.27
CA SER A 159 -4.77 -16.85 2.53
C SER A 159 -3.39 -16.43 2.05
N LEU A 160 -2.42 -16.38 2.95
CA LEU A 160 -1.02 -16.02 2.69
C LEU A 160 -0.15 -17.26 2.94
N VAL A 161 0.73 -17.59 1.99
CA VAL A 161 1.73 -18.65 2.20
C VAL A 161 2.96 -18.02 2.85
N MET A 162 3.39 -18.57 3.98
CA MET A 162 4.61 -18.13 4.65
C MET A 162 5.84 -18.56 3.83
N PRO A 163 6.86 -17.70 3.65
CA PRO A 163 8.10 -18.09 2.99
C PRO A 163 8.73 -19.32 3.64
N ASP A 164 9.37 -20.18 2.84
CA ASP A 164 10.03 -21.40 3.34
C ASP A 164 11.27 -21.08 4.19
N ASP A 165 11.90 -19.95 3.94
CA ASP A 165 13.09 -19.44 4.61
C ASP A 165 12.76 -18.53 5.81
N ILE A 166 11.48 -18.35 6.17
CA ILE A 166 11.09 -17.52 7.31
C ILE A 166 11.63 -18.10 8.62
N GLY A 167 12.29 -17.27 9.42
CA GLY A 167 12.81 -17.67 10.73
C GLY A 167 11.69 -18.03 11.72
N SER A 168 12.00 -18.90 12.68
CA SER A 168 11.08 -19.22 13.78
C SER A 168 10.85 -18.01 14.70
N GLY A 169 9.66 -17.89 15.27
CA GLY A 169 9.28 -16.83 16.19
C GLY A 169 8.03 -16.07 15.76
N MET A 170 7.73 -14.98 16.48
CA MET A 170 6.52 -14.21 16.24
C MET A 170 6.71 -13.24 15.08
N VAL A 171 5.89 -13.39 14.05
CA VAL A 171 5.86 -12.52 12.87
C VAL A 171 4.62 -11.63 12.89
N SER A 172 4.73 -10.45 12.26
CA SER A 172 3.65 -9.49 12.14
C SER A 172 3.00 -9.58 10.76
N LEU A 173 1.67 -9.55 10.72
CA LEU A 173 0.87 -9.45 9.51
C LEU A 173 0.08 -8.14 9.54
N MET A 174 0.05 -7.43 8.42
CA MET A 174 -0.76 -6.24 8.24
C MET A 174 -1.91 -6.51 7.29
N VAL A 175 -3.12 -6.09 7.69
CA VAL A 175 -4.30 -6.04 6.82
C VAL A 175 -4.71 -4.58 6.63
N ARG A 176 -4.76 -4.10 5.40
CA ARG A 176 -5.14 -2.71 5.07
C ARG A 176 -6.05 -2.62 3.84
N GLY A 177 -6.67 -1.47 3.66
CA GLY A 177 -7.29 -1.11 2.38
C GLY A 177 -6.25 -0.70 1.34
N GLY A 178 -6.47 -1.00 0.06
CA GLY A 178 -5.45 -0.76 -0.96
C GLY A 178 -5.12 0.72 -1.21
N SER A 179 -6.08 1.64 -1.07
CA SER A 179 -5.82 3.08 -1.13
C SER A 179 -5.35 3.68 0.20
N VAL A 180 -5.15 2.85 1.25
CA VAL A 180 -4.60 3.31 2.52
C VAL A 180 -3.09 3.26 2.42
N SER A 181 -2.49 4.42 2.21
CA SER A 181 -1.06 4.66 2.37
C SER A 181 -0.77 5.15 3.80
N PHE A 182 0.34 4.70 4.37
CA PHE A 182 0.88 5.29 5.59
C PHE A 182 1.72 6.50 5.20
N GLU A 183 1.34 7.68 5.66
CA GLU A 183 2.00 8.94 5.29
C GLU A 183 3.38 9.11 5.94
N ASP A 184 3.76 8.25 6.90
CA ASP A 184 5.01 8.35 7.67
C ASP A 184 6.06 7.26 7.40
N ASP A 185 5.81 6.29 6.50
CA ASP A 185 6.73 5.14 6.40
C ASP A 185 7.79 5.31 5.31
N VAL A 186 9.03 5.35 5.80
CA VAL A 186 10.29 5.10 5.09
C VAL A 186 10.33 3.67 4.49
N ASP A 187 9.32 2.83 4.83
CA ASP A 187 9.23 1.40 4.55
C ASP A 187 8.03 1.00 3.67
N SER A 188 7.41 1.95 2.96
CA SER A 188 6.42 1.57 1.94
C SER A 188 7.08 0.77 0.82
N TRP A 189 6.58 -0.43 0.55
CA TRP A 189 6.99 -1.24 -0.62
C TRP A 189 6.82 -0.52 -1.96
N ALA A 190 6.05 0.58 -2.00
CA ALA A 190 5.92 1.39 -3.19
C ALA A 190 7.22 2.13 -3.47
N LYS A 191 7.79 1.90 -4.65
CA LYS A 191 8.98 2.61 -5.10
C LYS A 191 8.75 4.13 -5.13
N PRO A 192 9.70 4.94 -4.63
CA PRO A 192 9.58 6.39 -4.67
C PRO A 192 9.57 6.88 -6.12
N VAL A 193 8.94 8.04 -6.34
CA VAL A 193 8.83 8.66 -7.67
C VAL A 193 10.19 8.79 -8.36
N GLU A 194 11.24 9.18 -7.63
CA GLU A 194 12.58 9.31 -8.18
C GLU A 194 13.06 7.99 -8.77
N GLU A 195 12.92 6.87 -8.06
CA GLU A 195 13.36 5.57 -8.57
C GLU A 195 12.59 5.15 -9.82
N LEU A 196 11.25 5.30 -9.80
CA LEU A 196 10.38 4.97 -10.92
C LEU A 196 10.76 5.69 -12.21
N LEU A 197 11.20 6.95 -12.12
CA LEU A 197 11.61 7.73 -13.29
C LEU A 197 12.81 7.11 -14.00
N TYR A 198 13.74 6.46 -13.28
CA TYR A 198 14.94 5.85 -13.88
C TYR A 198 14.79 4.36 -14.18
N MET A 199 13.66 3.74 -13.85
CA MET A 199 13.36 2.37 -14.25
C MET A 199 13.10 2.28 -15.76
N ASP A 200 13.39 1.11 -16.35
CA ASP A 200 12.91 0.77 -17.68
C ASP A 200 11.39 0.94 -17.75
N VAL A 201 10.87 1.43 -18.88
CA VAL A 201 9.45 1.80 -19.00
C VAL A 201 8.54 0.60 -18.75
N ASP A 202 8.90 -0.61 -19.21
CA ASP A 202 8.12 -1.82 -18.91
C ASP A 202 8.03 -2.10 -17.41
N ASP A 203 9.16 -1.98 -16.70
CA ASP A 203 9.22 -2.26 -15.27
C ASP A 203 8.48 -1.19 -14.47
N MET A 204 8.58 0.08 -14.87
CA MET A 204 7.78 1.17 -14.28
C MET A 204 6.28 0.93 -14.49
N LEU A 205 5.86 0.54 -15.71
CA LEU A 205 4.45 0.24 -15.99
C LEU A 205 3.96 -0.99 -15.21
N ALA A 206 4.80 -2.01 -15.06
CA ALA A 206 4.51 -3.18 -14.26
C ALA A 206 4.36 -2.82 -12.78
N GLU A 207 5.24 -1.98 -12.24
CA GLU A 207 5.15 -1.48 -10.87
C GLU A 207 3.89 -0.63 -10.64
N LEU A 208 3.56 0.30 -11.56
CA LEU A 208 2.31 1.07 -11.48
C LEU A 208 1.06 0.18 -11.59
N GLY A 209 1.11 -0.85 -12.43
CA GLY A 209 0.05 -1.84 -12.58
C GLY A 209 -0.09 -2.76 -11.37
N SER A 210 1.01 -3.05 -10.68
CA SER A 210 1.05 -3.93 -9.52
C SER A 210 0.54 -3.23 -8.26
N ARG A 211 0.38 -1.90 -8.21
CA ARG A 211 -0.11 -1.22 -7.00
C ARG A 211 -1.53 -1.64 -6.60
N PRO A 212 -1.83 -1.81 -5.30
CA PRO A 212 -3.18 -2.09 -4.82
C PRO A 212 -4.21 -1.07 -5.32
N LEU A 213 -5.44 -1.53 -5.52
CA LEU A 213 -6.58 -0.69 -5.90
C LEU A 213 -7.33 -0.22 -4.66
N GLY A 214 -8.10 0.87 -4.77
CA GLY A 214 -8.87 1.40 -3.65
C GLY A 214 -9.89 0.42 -3.07
N ASN A 215 -10.37 -0.53 -3.87
CA ASN A 215 -11.30 -1.58 -3.45
C ASN A 215 -10.65 -2.90 -3.03
N ASP A 216 -9.33 -2.95 -2.92
CA ASP A 216 -8.61 -4.12 -2.43
C ASP A 216 -8.56 -4.17 -0.90
N ILE A 217 -8.69 -5.37 -0.35
CA ILE A 217 -8.11 -5.74 0.95
C ILE A 217 -6.72 -6.28 0.65
N VAL A 218 -5.70 -5.73 1.30
CA VAL A 218 -4.31 -6.17 1.17
C VAL A 218 -3.88 -6.81 2.48
N LEU A 219 -3.33 -8.01 2.40
CA LEU A 219 -2.69 -8.73 3.51
C LEU A 219 -1.20 -8.86 3.19
N GLU A 220 -0.34 -8.36 4.07
CA GLU A 220 1.11 -8.27 3.88
C GLU A 220 1.82 -8.87 5.09
N LEU A 221 2.90 -9.61 4.85
CA LEU A 221 3.86 -10.00 5.88
C LEU A 221 4.85 -8.86 6.09
N GLU A 222 5.06 -8.51 7.34
CA GLU A 222 5.85 -7.33 7.70
C GLU A 222 7.26 -7.73 8.15
N PRO A 223 8.29 -6.97 7.73
CA PRO A 223 9.69 -7.29 7.99
C PRO A 223 10.08 -7.24 9.48
N TYR A 224 9.26 -6.60 10.32
CA TYR A 224 9.56 -6.44 11.73
C TYR A 224 9.07 -7.64 12.57
N LEU A 225 10.01 -8.55 12.87
CA LEU A 225 9.95 -9.40 14.05
C LEU A 225 10.02 -8.49 15.29
N LEU A 226 8.88 -8.23 15.92
CA LEU A 226 8.83 -7.37 17.10
C LEU A 226 9.58 -8.00 18.28
N GLU A 227 10.76 -7.46 18.60
CA GLU A 227 11.03 -7.07 20.00
C GLU A 227 10.47 -5.65 20.19
N GLU A 228 9.21 -5.52 20.62
CA GLU A 228 8.69 -4.20 21.01
C GLU A 228 9.50 -3.68 22.22
N PRO A 229 10.08 -2.46 22.18
CA PRO A 229 10.33 -1.75 23.41
C PRO A 229 8.97 -1.36 23.99
N SER A 230 8.64 -1.91 25.16
CA SER A 230 7.45 -1.53 25.92
C SER A 230 7.43 -0.02 26.15
N VAL A 231 6.61 0.73 25.43
CA VAL A 231 6.35 2.14 25.74
C VAL A 231 5.21 2.17 26.76
N ASP A 232 5.58 2.29 28.04
CA ASP A 232 4.65 2.61 29.13
C ASP A 232 4.15 4.04 28.95
N MET A 233 3.05 4.20 28.21
CA MET A 233 2.32 5.46 28.14
C MET A 233 1.49 5.63 29.41
N GLY A 234 2.16 6.01 30.49
CA GLY A 234 1.52 6.56 31.67
C GLY A 234 0.63 7.74 31.27
N SER A 235 -0.68 7.57 31.45
CA SER A 235 -1.71 8.58 31.18
C SER A 235 -1.35 9.93 31.81
N PRO A 236 -1.30 11.05 31.06
CA PRO A 236 -1.21 12.35 31.69
C PRO A 236 -2.56 12.68 32.33
N VAL A 237 -2.54 12.72 33.66
CA VAL A 237 -3.64 13.16 34.53
C VAL A 237 -3.73 14.69 34.46
N ASP A 238 -4.96 15.19 34.27
CA ASP A 238 -5.47 16.54 34.54
C ASP A 238 -4.72 17.77 33.99
N SER A 239 -5.22 18.30 32.88
CA SER A 239 -4.96 19.68 32.44
C SER A 239 -6.04 20.62 33.00
N GLU A 240 -5.82 21.17 34.20
CA GLU A 240 -6.54 22.37 34.66
C GLU A 240 -5.95 23.62 33.99
N LEU A 241 -6.81 24.35 33.30
CA LEU A 241 -6.56 25.66 32.70
C LEU A 241 -6.31 26.72 33.78
N HIS A 242 -5.12 27.31 33.82
CA HIS A 242 -4.94 28.64 34.39
C HIS A 242 -4.03 29.52 33.52
N ARG A 243 -4.59 30.69 33.17
CA ARG A 243 -3.92 31.84 32.55
C ARG A 243 -3.09 32.58 33.59
N ASP A 244 -1.90 33.05 33.22
CA ASP A 244 -1.49 34.47 33.25
C ASP A 244 0.03 34.66 33.18
N GLY A 245 0.46 35.71 32.45
CA GLY A 245 1.48 36.64 32.93
C GLY A 245 2.98 36.42 32.61
N VAL A 246 3.45 37.10 31.56
CA VAL A 246 4.72 37.88 31.43
C VAL A 246 5.84 37.66 32.48
N SER A 247 7.05 37.25 32.04
CA SER A 247 8.29 38.09 32.09
C SER A 247 9.61 37.33 31.82
N GLY A 248 10.42 37.94 30.96
CA GLY A 248 11.89 38.09 30.89
C GLY A 248 12.91 37.21 31.64
N ARG A 249 14.04 37.04 30.93
CA ARG A 249 15.47 36.95 31.33
C ARG A 249 16.19 35.59 31.25
N ASP A 250 17.16 35.60 30.32
CA ASP A 250 18.53 35.07 30.34
C ASP A 250 18.99 34.19 31.52
N SER A 251 19.61 33.04 31.22
CA SER A 251 21.08 32.85 31.36
C SER A 251 21.49 31.37 31.43
N LYS A 252 22.39 30.99 30.52
CA LYS A 252 23.67 30.25 30.70
C LYS A 252 23.79 28.91 31.46
N ASP A 253 24.51 28.03 30.76
CA ASP A 253 25.63 27.17 31.18
C ASP A 253 25.39 26.09 32.26
N LYS A 254 25.51 24.80 31.88
CA LYS A 254 26.77 24.02 32.04
C LYS A 254 26.60 22.53 31.72
N ALA A 255 27.69 22.00 31.18
CA ALA A 255 27.97 20.61 30.86
C ALA A 255 28.34 19.74 32.09
N SER A 256 28.14 18.43 31.96
CA SER A 256 29.01 17.34 32.47
C SER A 256 28.58 16.03 31.76
N ASP A 257 29.37 15.50 30.82
CA ASP A 257 30.31 14.36 30.98
C ASP A 257 29.64 13.12 31.61
N LYS A 258 29.28 12.13 30.78
CA LYS A 258 29.98 10.85 30.57
C LYS A 258 30.00 9.93 31.78
N ASP A 259 29.37 8.77 31.65
CA ASP A 259 30.12 7.52 31.69
C ASP A 259 29.43 6.39 30.91
N LYS A 260 30.23 5.74 30.06
CA LYS A 260 29.90 4.54 29.28
C LYS A 260 30.15 3.32 30.15
N ALA A 261 29.17 2.41 30.22
CA ALA A 261 29.43 0.99 30.37
C ALA A 261 28.80 0.29 29.17
N LYS A 262 29.64 -0.11 28.20
CA LYS A 262 29.25 -0.86 27.01
C LYS A 262 29.55 -2.33 27.33
N GLU A 263 28.55 -3.06 27.81
CA GLU A 263 28.62 -4.52 27.88
C GLU A 263 28.26 -5.07 26.51
N SER A 264 29.17 -5.86 25.95
CA SER A 264 29.10 -6.49 24.64
C SER A 264 28.17 -7.70 24.68
N ALA A 265 27.07 -7.63 23.93
CA ALA A 265 26.29 -8.79 23.51
C ALA A 265 26.83 -9.34 22.16
N PRO A 266 26.70 -10.65 21.88
CA PRO A 266 27.37 -11.33 20.78
C PRO A 266 26.74 -11.01 19.42
N SER A 267 27.54 -11.20 18.37
CA SER A 267 27.23 -10.91 16.98
C SER A 267 26.06 -11.75 16.43
N GLY A 268 24.96 -11.10 16.05
CA GLY A 268 23.89 -11.65 15.20
C GLY A 268 24.08 -11.28 13.73
N GLY A 269 25.26 -11.57 13.17
CA GLY A 269 25.62 -11.15 11.81
C GLY A 269 24.89 -11.90 10.70
N ASP A 270 24.47 -13.14 10.95
CA ASP A 270 23.86 -14.00 9.93
C ASP A 270 22.34 -13.75 9.79
N SER A 271 21.63 -13.50 10.90
CA SER A 271 20.16 -13.36 10.92
C SER A 271 19.63 -12.09 10.21
N GLN A 272 20.44 -11.04 10.11
CA GLN A 272 20.03 -9.79 9.46
C GLN A 272 20.07 -9.92 7.93
N ALA A 273 21.09 -10.59 7.38
CA ALA A 273 21.25 -10.77 5.94
C ALA A 273 20.19 -11.69 5.34
N ASP A 274 19.78 -12.71 6.10
CA ASP A 274 18.70 -13.63 5.71
C ASP A 274 17.33 -12.92 5.76
N ALA A 275 17.10 -12.06 6.76
CA ALA A 275 15.91 -11.21 6.82
C ALA A 275 15.87 -10.18 5.67
N ASP A 276 17.00 -9.54 5.35
CA ASP A 276 17.08 -8.57 4.25
C ASP A 276 16.83 -9.24 2.87
N ALA A 277 17.17 -10.53 2.71
CA ALA A 277 16.87 -11.29 1.50
C ALA A 277 15.40 -11.70 1.41
N LEU A 278 14.82 -12.21 2.50
CA LEU A 278 13.40 -12.56 2.65
C LEU A 278 12.46 -11.39 2.32
N PHE A 279 12.82 -10.20 2.80
CA PHE A 279 12.06 -8.97 2.63
C PHE A 279 12.66 -8.10 1.50
N SER A 280 13.23 -8.73 0.48
CA SER A 280 13.61 -8.03 -0.76
C SER A 280 12.39 -7.72 -1.64
N GLU A 281 11.32 -8.50 -1.51
CA GLU A 281 10.03 -8.30 -2.17
C GLU A 281 8.87 -8.44 -1.17
N PRO A 282 7.74 -7.73 -1.37
CA PRO A 282 6.59 -7.83 -0.50
C PRO A 282 5.91 -9.20 -0.61
N VAL A 283 5.84 -9.94 0.50
CA VAL A 283 5.02 -11.14 0.62
C VAL A 283 3.57 -10.71 0.91
N SER A 284 2.75 -10.62 -0.13
CA SER A 284 1.40 -10.05 -0.04
C SER A 284 0.34 -10.81 -0.85
N VAL A 285 -0.91 -10.74 -0.38
CA VAL A 285 -2.09 -11.22 -1.11
C VAL A 285 -3.20 -10.19 -1.08
N ARG A 286 -4.09 -10.25 -2.08
CA ARG A 286 -5.15 -9.26 -2.26
C ARG A 286 -6.50 -9.91 -2.52
N ALA A 287 -7.54 -9.26 -2.02
CA ALA A 287 -8.92 -9.61 -2.33
C ALA A 287 -9.72 -8.36 -2.73
N GLN A 288 -10.25 -8.36 -3.95
CA GLN A 288 -11.10 -7.28 -4.44
C GLN A 288 -12.47 -7.29 -3.76
N THR A 289 -13.03 -6.10 -3.59
CA THR A 289 -14.39 -5.91 -3.05
C THR A 289 -15.19 -4.92 -3.89
N GLU A 290 -16.47 -4.75 -3.57
CA GLU A 290 -17.33 -3.73 -4.20
C GLU A 290 -17.21 -2.34 -3.54
N TRP A 291 -16.41 -2.21 -2.47
CA TRP A 291 -16.28 -0.99 -1.68
C TRP A 291 -14.83 -0.51 -1.66
N VAL A 292 -14.63 0.80 -1.59
CA VAL A 292 -13.33 1.35 -1.22
C VAL A 292 -13.04 0.96 0.24
N ILE A 293 -11.93 0.26 0.47
CA ILE A 293 -11.59 -0.29 1.78
C ILE A 293 -10.77 0.73 2.57
N GLN A 294 -11.13 0.91 3.83
CA GLN A 294 -10.50 1.85 4.74
C GLN A 294 -10.02 1.16 6.03
N GLY A 295 -8.97 1.71 6.61
CA GLY A 295 -8.42 1.27 7.89
C GLY A 295 -7.35 0.17 7.75
N ILE A 296 -6.72 -0.11 8.89
CA ILE A 296 -5.59 -1.02 9.06
C ILE A 296 -5.83 -1.86 10.31
N LYS A 297 -5.36 -3.11 10.28
CA LYS A 297 -5.22 -3.99 11.44
C LYS A 297 -3.90 -4.75 11.38
N TRP A 298 -3.23 -4.79 12.53
CA TRP A 298 -2.04 -5.60 12.75
C TRP A 298 -2.42 -6.89 13.47
N LEU A 299 -1.77 -7.97 13.09
CA LEU A 299 -1.97 -9.32 13.61
C LEU A 299 -0.60 -9.96 13.85
N THR A 300 -0.57 -10.99 14.68
CA THR A 300 0.64 -11.77 14.91
C THR A 300 0.38 -13.25 14.69
N VAL A 301 1.42 -13.94 14.22
CA VAL A 301 1.45 -15.40 14.02
C VAL A 301 2.76 -15.93 14.57
N ASP A 302 2.73 -17.09 15.22
CA ASP A 302 3.91 -17.77 15.73
C ASP A 302 4.42 -18.78 14.68
N ILE A 303 5.69 -18.67 14.29
CA ILE A 303 6.37 -19.62 13.41
C ILE A 303 7.10 -20.66 14.25
N GLU A 304 6.70 -21.93 14.15
CA GLU A 304 7.40 -23.03 14.82
C GLU A 304 8.81 -23.21 14.25
N ALA A 305 9.75 -23.59 15.12
CA ALA A 305 11.05 -24.06 14.66
C ALA A 305 10.89 -25.36 13.87
N GLU A 306 11.62 -25.50 12.76
CA GLU A 306 11.78 -26.80 12.11
C GLU A 306 12.38 -27.78 13.13
N THR A 307 11.56 -28.71 13.61
CA THR A 307 12.07 -29.87 14.32
C THR A 307 12.83 -30.72 13.31
N ASP A 308 14.16 -30.69 13.39
CA ASP A 308 15.01 -31.74 12.84
C ASP A 308 14.40 -33.08 13.24
N VAL A 309 13.87 -33.82 12.25
CA VAL A 309 13.47 -35.21 12.46
C VAL A 309 14.77 -35.96 12.68
N GLU A 310 15.17 -36.10 13.95
CA GLU A 310 16.18 -37.07 14.35
C GLU A 310 15.75 -38.40 13.76
N THR A 311 16.46 -38.81 12.71
CA THR A 311 16.31 -40.13 12.13
C THR A 311 16.81 -41.06 13.22
N GLU A 312 15.89 -41.68 13.97
CA GLU A 312 16.22 -42.82 14.82
C GLU A 312 16.81 -43.90 13.90
N VAL A 313 18.13 -43.90 13.80
CA VAL A 313 18.87 -45.03 13.26
C VAL A 313 18.77 -46.11 14.32
N GLU A 314 17.75 -46.98 14.18
CA GLU A 314 17.73 -48.29 14.81
C GLU A 314 19.02 -49.02 14.41
N THR A 315 20.03 -48.96 15.27
CA THR A 315 21.15 -49.89 15.25
C THR A 315 20.60 -51.28 15.58
N GLU A 316 20.26 -52.06 14.55
CA GLU A 316 20.21 -53.52 14.65
C GLU A 316 21.61 -54.04 15.06
N GLU A 317 21.72 -54.57 16.28
CA GLU A 317 22.86 -55.39 16.70
C GLU A 317 22.91 -56.67 15.85
N PRO A 318 24.07 -57.06 15.28
CA PRO A 318 24.19 -58.34 14.62
C PRO A 318 24.25 -59.46 15.66
N ASP A 319 23.29 -60.38 15.54
CA ASP A 319 23.18 -61.66 16.25
C ASP A 319 24.51 -62.43 16.20
N SER A 320 25.12 -62.61 17.37
CA SER A 320 26.33 -63.42 17.52
C SER A 320 25.94 -64.89 17.68
N ALA A 321 25.98 -65.61 16.57
CA ALA A 321 25.91 -67.07 16.57
C ALA A 321 27.22 -67.66 17.10
N ASP A 322 27.19 -68.31 18.26
CA ASP A 322 28.19 -69.30 18.66
C ASP A 322 27.55 -70.36 19.59
N ALA A 323 27.24 -71.54 19.02
CA ALA A 323 27.30 -72.90 19.60
C ALA A 323 26.43 -73.90 18.82
#